data_AF-A0A1H8VQY3-F1
#
_entry.id   AF-A0A1H8VQY3-F1
#
_cell.length_a   1.000
_cell.length_b   1.000
_cell.length_c   1.000
_cell.angle_alpha   90.00
_cell.angle_beta   90.00
_cell.angle_gamma   90.00
#
_symmetry.space_group_name_H-M   'P 1'
#
loop_
_entity.id
_entity.type
_entity.pdbx_description
1 polymer ?
#
loop_
_entity_poly.entity_id
_entity_poly.type
_entity_poly.pdbx_seq_one_letter_code
_entity_poly.pdbx_strand_id
1 'polypeptide(L)'
;MADHKDPTPEALANVTDGNVETRSQLLPEEVAAEGHPDPARGELDPKIQAAAILAESEERTLHPDADDAQGGHRTSAETADLP
;
A
#
# COMPACT_ATOMS: atom_id res chain seq x y z
N MET A 1 -14.19 -15.67 -5.04
CA MET A 1 -13.14 -16.07 -4.06
C MET A 1 -12.04 -16.76 -4.85
N ALA A 2 -10.79 -16.39 -4.64
CA ALA A 2 -9.68 -17.01 -5.35
C ALA A 2 -9.51 -18.45 -4.86
N ASP A 3 -9.61 -19.40 -5.79
CA ASP A 3 -9.35 -20.82 -5.55
C ASP A 3 -7.83 -20.97 -5.35
N HIS A 4 -7.38 -20.99 -4.10
CA HIS A 4 -5.98 -21.24 -3.77
C HIS A 4 -5.75 -22.75 -3.90
N LYS A 5 -5.27 -23.16 -5.07
CA LYS A 5 -4.83 -24.54 -5.32
C LYS A 5 -3.61 -24.85 -4.47
N ASP A 6 -3.66 -25.99 -3.77
CA ASP A 6 -2.51 -26.48 -2.99
C ASP A 6 -1.27 -26.69 -3.89
N PRO A 7 -0.05 -26.40 -3.39
CA PRO A 7 1.18 -26.66 -4.12
C PRO A 7 1.33 -28.16 -4.44
N THR A 8 1.91 -28.46 -5.60
CA THR A 8 2.22 -29.86 -5.94
C THR A 8 3.34 -30.40 -5.03
N PRO A 9 3.42 -31.73 -4.80
CA PRO A 9 4.51 -32.33 -4.02
C PRO A 9 5.91 -31.99 -4.58
N GLU A 10 6.04 -31.89 -5.90
CA GLU A 10 7.29 -31.48 -6.56
C GLU A 10 7.64 -30.01 -6.24
N ALA A 11 6.65 -29.12 -6.19
CA ALA A 11 6.87 -27.73 -5.79
C ALA A 11 7.35 -27.63 -4.33
N LEU A 12 6.78 -28.44 -3.43
CA LEU A 12 7.20 -28.51 -2.03
C LEU A 12 8.62 -29.06 -1.88
N ALA A 13 8.99 -30.08 -2.65
CA ALA A 13 10.35 -30.65 -2.63
C ALA A 13 11.42 -29.65 -3.10
N ASN A 14 11.03 -28.65 -3.90
CA ASN A 14 11.91 -27.57 -4.34
C ASN A 14 12.05 -26.45 -3.30
N VAL A 15 11.31 -26.45 -2.20
CA VAL A 15 11.50 -25.51 -1.08
C VAL A 15 12.65 -26.01 -0.22
N THR A 16 13.67 -25.17 -0.03
CA THR A 16 14.88 -25.49 0.73
C THR A 16 15.16 -24.35 1.70
N ASP A 17 15.82 -24.63 2.82
CA ASP A 17 16.12 -23.59 3.80
C ASP A 17 16.86 -22.40 3.17
N GLY A 18 17.79 -22.66 2.24
CA GLY A 18 18.52 -21.60 1.56
C GLY A 18 17.67 -20.74 0.62
N ASN A 19 16.65 -21.30 -0.03
CA ASN A 19 15.75 -20.48 -0.87
C ASN A 19 14.71 -19.72 -0.06
N VAL A 20 14.30 -20.24 1.09
CA VAL A 20 13.47 -19.52 2.06
C VAL A 20 14.26 -18.35 2.63
N GLU A 21 15.48 -18.59 3.12
CA GLU A 21 16.34 -17.56 3.71
C GLU A 21 16.61 -16.42 2.71
N THR A 22 17.05 -16.74 1.50
CA THR A 22 17.38 -15.73 0.50
C THR A 22 16.17 -14.95 -0.01
N ARG A 23 14.98 -15.58 -0.10
CA ARG A 23 13.75 -14.91 -0.55
C ARG A 23 12.99 -14.19 0.55
N SER A 24 13.31 -14.49 1.82
CA SER A 24 12.75 -13.78 2.97
C SER A 24 13.36 -12.40 3.18
N GLN A 25 14.46 -12.10 2.48
CA GLN A 25 15.08 -10.79 2.49
C GLN A 25 14.24 -9.84 1.63
N LEU A 26 13.59 -8.86 2.26
CA LEU A 26 12.86 -7.82 1.57
C LEU A 26 13.79 -7.03 0.63
N LEU A 27 13.30 -6.72 -0.56
CA LEU A 27 13.95 -5.80 -1.46
C LEU A 27 13.99 -4.39 -0.84
N PRO A 28 14.98 -3.56 -1.18
CA PRO A 28 15.07 -2.19 -0.65
C PRO A 28 13.78 -1.36 -0.83
N GLU A 29 13.06 -1.56 -1.94
CA GLU A 29 11.77 -0.93 -2.22
C GLU A 29 10.62 -1.47 -1.35
N GLU A 30 10.65 -2.76 -0.97
CA GLU A 30 9.66 -3.38 -0.09
C GLU A 30 9.87 -2.93 1.35
N VAL A 31 11.14 -2.81 1.76
CA VAL A 31 11.56 -2.19 3.02
C VAL A 31 11.08 -0.73 3.12
N ALA A 32 11.12 0.01 2.01
CA ALA A 32 10.64 1.39 1.99
C ALA A 32 9.10 1.48 2.08
N ALA A 33 8.38 0.47 1.60
CA ALA A 33 6.92 0.43 1.58
C ALA A 33 6.30 -0.10 2.89
N GLU A 34 6.89 -1.14 3.49
CA GLU A 34 6.42 -1.73 4.76
C GLU A 34 7.00 -1.03 6.00
N GLY A 35 7.97 -0.14 5.83
CA GLY A 35 8.75 0.43 6.93
C GLY A 35 10.04 -0.36 7.15
N HIS A 36 11.11 0.33 7.61
CA HIS A 36 12.42 -0.30 7.71
C HIS A 36 12.39 -1.42 8.78
N PRO A 37 12.90 -2.64 8.53
CA PRO A 37 12.94 -3.74 9.52
C PRO A 37 13.89 -3.45 10.70
N ASP A 38 14.49 -2.26 10.73
CA ASP A 38 15.32 -1.78 11.84
C ASP A 38 14.47 -0.72 12.55
N PRO A 39 13.98 -1.00 13.77
CA PRO A 39 13.12 -0.07 14.50
C PRO A 39 13.82 1.27 14.82
N ALA A 40 15.16 1.33 14.72
CA ALA A 40 15.92 2.57 14.89
C ALA A 40 15.92 3.47 13.64
N ARG A 41 15.54 2.95 12.46
CA ARG A 41 15.56 3.67 11.19
C ARG A 41 14.17 4.16 10.74
N GLY A 42 13.16 3.93 11.58
CA GLY A 42 11.82 4.47 11.43
C GLY A 42 10.89 3.52 10.68
N GLU A 43 10.04 2.83 11.43
CA GLU A 43 8.77 2.32 10.91
C GLU A 43 7.77 3.48 10.96
N LEU A 44 7.22 3.88 9.82
CA LEU A 44 5.98 4.64 9.85
C LEU A 44 4.87 3.63 10.20
N ASP A 45 4.61 3.47 11.50
CA ASP A 45 3.53 2.62 12.04
C ASP A 45 2.26 2.84 11.19
N PRO A 46 1.74 1.81 10.49
CA PRO A 46 0.55 1.93 9.66
C PRO A 46 -0.64 2.53 10.39
N LYS A 47 -0.73 2.36 11.72
CA LYS A 47 -1.78 2.98 12.54
C LYS A 47 -1.58 4.49 12.68
N ILE A 48 -0.35 4.98 12.75
CA ILE A 48 -0.04 6.41 12.77
C ILE A 48 -0.37 7.04 11.41
N GLN A 49 -0.01 6.38 10.31
CA GLN A 49 -0.40 6.85 8.97
C GLN A 49 -1.92 6.87 8.79
N ALA A 50 -2.61 5.80 9.17
CA ALA A 50 -4.07 5.73 9.08
C ALA A 50 -4.73 6.81 9.95
N ALA A 51 -4.22 7.06 11.16
CA ALA A 51 -4.72 8.11 12.03
C ALA A 51 -4.53 9.51 11.43
N ALA A 52 -3.39 9.78 10.78
CA ALA A 52 -3.14 11.05 10.11
C ALA A 52 -4.09 11.28 8.93
N ILE A 53 -4.28 10.26 8.08
CA ILE A 53 -5.20 10.32 6.93
C ILE A 53 -6.65 10.53 7.40
N LEU A 54 -7.08 9.81 8.44
CA LEU A 54 -8.42 9.97 9.00
C LEU A 54 -8.61 11.38 9.57
N ALA A 55 -7.63 11.90 10.32
CA ALA A 55 -7.71 13.26 10.86
C ALA A 55 -7.84 14.32 9.75
N GLU A 56 -7.05 14.22 8.69
CA GLU A 56 -7.16 15.11 7.52
C GLU A 56 -8.53 14.98 6.81
N SER A 57 -9.07 13.76 6.73
CA SER A 57 -10.37 13.50 6.12
C SER A 57 -11.53 14.09 6.94
N GLU A 58 -11.46 14.00 8.27
CA GLU A 58 -12.46 14.61 9.18
C GLU A 58 -12.39 16.14 9.11
N GLU A 59 -11.18 16.73 9.05
CA GLU A 59 -10.98 18.17 8.87
C GLU A 59 -11.65 18.65 7.58
N ARG A 60 -11.44 17.96 6.45
CA ARG A 60 -12.09 18.29 5.17
C ARG A 60 -13.60 18.08 5.15
N THR A 61 -14.11 17.17 5.99
CA THR A 61 -15.55 16.97 6.16
C THR A 61 -16.19 18.14 6.92
N LEU A 62 -15.50 18.65 7.95
CA LEU A 62 -15.94 19.79 8.75
C LEU A 62 -15.70 21.13 8.05
N HIS A 63 -14.64 21.21 7.26
CA HIS A 63 -14.21 22.38 6.51
C HIS A 63 -14.05 22.03 5.03
N PRO A 64 -15.16 21.84 4.28
CA PRO A 64 -15.09 21.53 2.87
C PRO A 64 -14.38 22.63 2.10
N ASP A 65 -13.41 22.26 1.27
CA ASP A 65 -12.78 23.19 0.34
C ASP A 65 -13.83 23.74 -0.62
N ALA A 66 -13.67 25.00 -1.05
CA ALA A 66 -14.60 25.63 -1.97
C ALA A 66 -14.73 24.86 -3.30
N ASP A 67 -13.65 24.20 -3.75
CA ASP A 67 -13.62 23.36 -4.95
C ASP A 67 -14.38 22.03 -4.76
N ASP A 68 -14.36 21.44 -3.56
CA ASP A 68 -15.13 20.23 -3.23
C ASP A 68 -16.64 20.55 -3.17
N ALA A 69 -17.00 21.70 -2.61
CA ALA A 69 -18.40 22.17 -2.55
C ALA A 69 -18.99 22.52 -3.93
N GLN A 70 -18.15 22.84 -4.91
CA GLN A 70 -18.56 23.17 -6.29
C GLN A 70 -18.46 21.98 -7.26
N GLY A 71 -18.08 20.79 -6.79
CA GLY A 71 -17.98 19.60 -7.63
C GLY A 71 -16.83 19.67 -8.64
N GLY A 72 -15.72 20.35 -8.30
CA GLY A 72 -14.54 20.57 -9.14
C GLY A 72 -13.72 19.31 -9.48
N HIS A 73 -14.31 18.11 -9.34
CA HIS A 73 -13.69 16.89 -9.82
C HIS A 73 -13.81 16.84 -11.34
N ARG A 74 -12.68 16.89 -12.04
CA ARG A 74 -12.66 16.61 -13.48
C ARG A 74 -13.26 15.24 -13.72
N THR A 75 -14.23 15.17 -14.62
CA THR A 75 -14.79 13.91 -15.06
C THR A 75 -13.80 13.17 -15.95
N SER A 76 -13.95 11.85 -16.07
CA SER A 76 -13.12 11.04 -16.97
C SER A 76 -13.22 11.52 -18.42
N ALA A 77 -14.34 12.14 -18.81
CA ALA A 77 -14.52 12.74 -20.13
C ALA A 77 -13.63 13.98 -20.34
N GLU A 78 -13.52 14.85 -19.34
CA GLU A 78 -12.70 16.08 -19.41
C GLU A 78 -11.19 15.80 -19.42
N THR A 79 -10.76 14.62 -18.95
CA THR A 79 -9.35 14.21 -18.96
C THR A 79 -8.96 13.51 -20.27
N ALA A 80 -9.91 12.88 -20.95
CA ALA A 80 -9.66 12.10 -22.16
C ALA A 80 -9.31 12.96 -23.39
N ASP A 81 -9.73 14.23 -23.41
CA ASP A 81 -9.54 15.16 -24.53
C ASP A 81 -8.41 16.18 -24.31
N LEU A 82 -7.55 15.98 -23.30
CA LEU A 82 -6.32 16.76 -23.15
C LEU A 82 -5.29 16.30 -24.21
N PRO A 83 -4.72 17.22 -25.01
CA PRO A 83 -3.81 16.88 -26.12
C PRO A 83 -2.48 16.26 -25.68
#